data_AF-A0A1E7KDI2-F1
#
_entry.id   AF-A0A1E7KDI2-F1
#
_cell.length_a   1.000
_cell.length_b   1.000
_cell.length_c   1.000
_cell.angle_alpha   90.00
_cell.angle_beta   90.00
_cell.angle_gamma   90.00
#
_symmetry.space_group_name_H-M   'P 1'
#
loop_
_entity.id
_entity.type
_entity.pdbx_description
1 polymer ?
#
loop_
_entity_poly.entity_id
_entity_poly.type
_entity_poly.pdbx_seq_one_letter_code
_entity_poly.pdbx_strand_id
1 'polypeptide(L)'
;MRRPVAGEVQVHYGQIYVHGPGSLNPDLCEAFAGQSGGLCGAAVPGALWLNTGLHTGDVGFAVEVHDEEPPLDPGWEDVVEVSFHPESEDTCLVSWAGQAAWDLGLARTDYRVRYCGRGMDEGRELDTRLSGEPAADSYLLQFWPAPPQADRVVRQASRAAAYWNRFARQLPPPPTPEQRAEAERLARRAAERAAEERRLHFERWEWGGRSPSGRLRDVRGNVRGLLRFDSELVHTLGAAPSEVQRAVAALAARRACEAAGLLDISWVARALTAVTEGRPLPPPFDDADRMWETLCSDPQVPSRSVRRAEPPERPPYRPLPSRSAAGPTWDTASEPGDVERKAGLGRSPGRLPSTPAGDRPVSLGEMPPLVAVVCASGASGSSGTSGTSNGPERISQPHFALPAVLAAADPDPLKAALDAVWHAVGTYGVHYPELLEEVRSCAAPTE
;
A
#
# COMPACT_ATOMS: atom_id res chain seq x y z
N MET A 1 -20.13 24.71 -41.21
CA MET A 1 -20.50 23.31 -40.87
C MET A 1 -19.37 22.36 -41.22
N ARG A 2 -18.83 21.66 -40.22
CA ARG A 2 -17.87 20.55 -40.36
C ARG A 2 -18.55 19.24 -39.96
N ARG A 3 -18.12 18.11 -40.53
CA ARG A 3 -18.66 16.78 -40.23
C ARG A 3 -17.53 15.81 -39.89
N PRO A 4 -16.98 15.85 -38.65
CA PRO A 4 -15.85 15.01 -38.26
C PRO A 4 -16.17 13.51 -38.24
N VAL A 5 -17.44 13.14 -38.06
CA VAL A 5 -17.89 11.73 -38.05
C VAL A 5 -19.03 11.55 -39.03
N ALA A 6 -18.91 10.53 -39.88
CA ALA A 6 -19.97 10.08 -40.78
C ALA A 6 -19.78 8.59 -41.11
N GLY A 7 -20.79 7.77 -40.83
CA GLY A 7 -20.77 6.36 -41.16
C GLY A 7 -21.38 5.54 -40.04
N GLU A 8 -20.68 4.49 -39.63
CA GLU A 8 -21.10 3.61 -38.55
C GLU A 8 -20.15 3.72 -37.37
N VAL A 9 -20.72 3.64 -36.16
CA VAL A 9 -19.97 3.63 -34.90
C VAL A 9 -20.36 2.37 -34.15
N GLN A 10 -19.36 1.62 -33.71
CA GLN A 10 -19.57 0.42 -32.93
C GLN A 10 -19.99 0.76 -31.51
N VAL A 11 -21.06 0.12 -31.03
CA VAL A 11 -21.59 0.22 -29.68
C VAL A 11 -21.60 -1.14 -29.00
N HIS A 12 -21.47 -1.11 -27.68
CA HIS A 12 -21.71 -2.24 -26.81
C HIS A 12 -22.30 -1.70 -25.51
N TYR A 13 -23.33 -2.34 -24.95
CA TYR A 13 -24.14 -1.79 -23.86
C TYR A 13 -24.87 -0.48 -24.20
N GLY A 14 -25.12 -0.23 -25.49
CA GLY A 14 -25.93 0.90 -25.95
C GLY A 14 -25.37 2.29 -25.60
N GLN A 15 -24.05 2.43 -25.56
CA GLN A 15 -23.36 3.62 -25.07
C GLN A 15 -22.26 4.11 -26.02
N ILE A 16 -22.18 5.42 -26.21
CA ILE A 16 -21.11 6.15 -26.90
C ILE A 16 -20.73 7.36 -26.04
N TYR A 17 -19.49 7.81 -26.12
CA TYR A 17 -18.97 8.87 -25.26
C TYR A 17 -18.40 10.04 -26.06
N VAL A 18 -18.39 11.22 -25.46
CA VAL A 18 -17.53 12.33 -25.88
C VAL A 18 -16.71 12.77 -24.69
N HIS A 19 -15.39 12.80 -24.80
CA HIS A 19 -14.51 13.34 -23.75
C HIS A 19 -13.11 13.64 -24.30
N GLY A 20 -12.30 14.35 -23.51
CA GLY A 20 -10.88 14.60 -23.80
C GLY A 20 -9.98 13.39 -23.55
N PRO A 21 -8.70 13.46 -23.98
CA PRO A 21 -7.74 12.39 -23.78
C PRO A 21 -7.44 12.18 -22.29
N GLY A 22 -7.33 10.92 -21.87
CA GLY A 22 -7.02 10.55 -20.48
C GLY A 22 -8.20 10.64 -19.50
N SER A 23 -9.36 11.14 -19.94
CA SER A 23 -10.60 11.09 -19.15
C SER A 23 -11.14 9.67 -19.08
N LEU A 24 -11.72 9.30 -17.93
CA LEU A 24 -12.51 8.08 -17.78
C LEU A 24 -13.94 8.34 -18.29
N ASN A 25 -14.59 7.29 -18.77
CA ASN A 25 -16.02 7.35 -19.08
C ASN A 25 -16.79 7.77 -17.81
N PRO A 26 -17.72 8.74 -17.91
CA PRO A 26 -18.51 9.15 -16.75
C PRO A 26 -19.38 7.98 -16.29
N ASP A 27 -19.69 7.90 -14.99
CA ASP A 27 -20.71 6.98 -14.50
C ASP A 27 -22.09 7.36 -15.08
N LEU A 28 -22.92 6.36 -15.39
CA LEU A 28 -24.24 6.59 -16.01
C LEU A 28 -25.12 7.49 -15.14
N CYS A 29 -25.21 7.25 -13.83
CA CYS A 29 -26.04 8.07 -12.95
C CYS A 29 -25.45 9.48 -12.83
N GLU A 30 -24.12 9.62 -12.77
CA GLU A 30 -23.47 10.93 -12.71
C GLU A 30 -23.67 11.74 -13.98
N ALA A 31 -23.62 11.12 -15.17
CA ALA A 31 -23.77 11.79 -16.47
C ALA A 31 -25.16 12.40 -16.68
N PHE A 32 -26.19 11.82 -16.05
CA PHE A 32 -27.59 12.26 -16.16
C PHE A 32 -28.12 12.96 -14.91
N ALA A 33 -27.31 13.11 -13.87
CA ALA A 33 -27.73 13.69 -12.60
C ALA A 33 -28.35 15.09 -12.81
N GLY A 34 -29.59 15.28 -12.33
CA GLY A 34 -30.32 16.54 -12.46
C GLY A 34 -30.86 16.89 -13.85
N GLN A 35 -30.69 16.03 -14.86
CA GLN A 35 -31.24 16.26 -16.20
C GLN A 35 -32.69 15.77 -16.36
N SER A 36 -33.41 16.38 -17.29
CA SER A 36 -34.74 15.95 -17.74
C SER A 36 -34.71 14.97 -18.91
N GLY A 37 -33.67 15.03 -19.75
CA GLY A 37 -33.41 14.17 -20.89
C GLY A 37 -32.40 13.06 -20.57
N GLY A 38 -32.70 11.85 -21.02
CA GLY A 38 -31.91 10.64 -20.77
C GLY A 38 -31.16 10.10 -21.98
N LEU A 39 -31.18 10.79 -23.13
CA LEU A 39 -30.46 10.34 -24.32
C LEU A 39 -29.04 10.87 -24.42
N CYS A 40 -28.80 12.09 -23.93
CA CYS A 40 -27.49 12.74 -23.92
C CYS A 40 -27.24 13.29 -22.51
N GLY A 41 -26.32 12.68 -21.76
CA GLY A 41 -25.93 13.06 -20.41
C GLY A 41 -24.74 13.99 -20.44
N ALA A 42 -24.86 15.18 -19.86
CA ALA A 42 -23.85 16.24 -19.86
C ALA A 42 -23.59 16.82 -18.45
N ALA A 43 -24.04 16.14 -17.39
CA ALA A 43 -23.88 16.63 -16.03
C ALA A 43 -22.44 16.51 -15.50
N VAL A 44 -21.60 15.66 -16.13
CA VAL A 44 -20.15 15.60 -15.85
C VAL A 44 -19.42 16.61 -16.74
N PRO A 45 -18.65 17.56 -16.16
CA PRO A 45 -17.86 18.52 -16.93
C PRO A 45 -16.94 17.84 -17.95
N GLY A 46 -16.88 18.39 -19.17
CA GLY A 46 -16.00 17.88 -20.22
C GLY A 46 -16.37 16.53 -20.83
N ALA A 47 -17.48 15.90 -20.40
CA ALA A 47 -17.91 14.60 -20.91
C ALA A 47 -19.38 14.59 -21.37
N LEU A 48 -19.69 13.81 -22.41
CA LEU A 48 -21.04 13.42 -22.78
C LEU A 48 -21.20 11.90 -22.74
N TRP A 49 -22.32 11.45 -22.22
CA TRP A 49 -22.83 10.08 -22.35
C TRP A 49 -23.95 10.06 -23.39
N LEU A 50 -23.90 9.17 -24.37
CA LEU A 50 -24.90 9.04 -25.42
C LEU A 50 -25.53 7.65 -25.37
N ASN A 51 -26.83 7.60 -25.12
CA ASN A 51 -27.58 6.35 -25.15
C ASN A 51 -28.07 6.04 -26.56
N THR A 52 -27.99 4.77 -26.95
CA THR A 52 -28.57 4.22 -28.18
C THR A 52 -29.70 3.24 -27.87
N GLY A 53 -30.49 2.91 -28.89
CA GLY A 53 -31.51 1.88 -28.89
C GLY A 53 -30.88 0.51 -29.02
N LEU A 54 -30.04 0.30 -30.05
CA LEU A 54 -29.24 -0.91 -30.21
C LEU A 54 -28.27 -1.09 -29.03
N HIS A 55 -28.22 -2.30 -28.49
CA HIS A 55 -27.33 -2.64 -27.38
C HIS A 55 -25.92 -2.98 -27.85
N THR A 56 -25.78 -3.83 -28.87
CA THR A 56 -24.47 -4.27 -29.40
C THR A 56 -24.43 -4.30 -30.92
N GLY A 57 -23.37 -3.76 -31.52
CA GLY A 57 -23.16 -3.78 -32.98
C GLY A 57 -22.86 -2.39 -33.53
N ASP A 58 -23.10 -2.19 -34.81
CA ASP A 58 -22.84 -0.91 -35.48
C ASP A 58 -24.12 -0.08 -35.57
N VAL A 59 -24.06 1.21 -35.24
CA VAL A 59 -25.17 2.15 -35.41
C VAL A 59 -24.82 3.21 -36.45
N GLY A 60 -25.79 3.67 -37.23
CA GLY A 60 -25.58 4.81 -38.12
C GLY A 60 -25.31 6.07 -37.30
N PHE A 61 -24.18 6.76 -37.51
CA PHE A 61 -23.80 7.90 -36.68
C PHE A 61 -23.19 9.04 -37.50
N ALA A 62 -23.56 10.26 -37.13
CA ALA A 62 -22.95 11.47 -37.66
C ALA A 62 -22.71 12.49 -36.54
N VAL A 63 -21.56 13.17 -36.60
CA VAL A 63 -21.28 14.34 -35.77
C VAL A 63 -21.12 15.55 -36.67
N GLU A 64 -21.79 16.64 -36.31
CA GLU A 64 -21.74 17.91 -37.04
C GLU A 64 -21.37 19.05 -36.10
N VAL A 65 -20.47 19.92 -36.55
CA VAL A 65 -20.09 21.15 -35.84
C VAL A 65 -20.46 22.34 -36.69
N HIS A 66 -21.37 23.17 -36.18
CA HIS A 66 -21.94 24.33 -36.86
C HIS A 66 -21.49 25.62 -36.19
N ASP A 67 -21.53 26.71 -36.96
CA ASP A 67 -21.19 28.05 -36.46
C ASP A 67 -22.43 28.73 -35.82
N GLU A 68 -23.63 28.29 -36.20
CA GLU A 68 -24.93 28.77 -35.70
C GLU A 68 -25.89 27.57 -35.51
N GLU A 69 -27.04 27.81 -34.88
CA GLU A 69 -28.04 26.76 -34.64
C GLU A 69 -28.54 26.15 -35.97
N PRO A 70 -28.37 24.83 -36.20
CA PRO A 70 -28.88 24.19 -37.40
C PRO A 70 -30.40 23.97 -37.34
N PRO A 71 -31.12 24.04 -38.47
CA PRO A 71 -32.54 23.72 -38.51
C PRO A 71 -32.79 22.27 -38.11
N LEU A 72 -33.84 22.03 -37.32
CA LEU A 72 -34.23 20.67 -36.93
C LEU A 72 -35.03 19.99 -38.05
N ASP A 73 -34.47 18.95 -38.62
CA ASP A 73 -35.17 18.05 -39.56
C ASP A 73 -36.32 17.33 -38.82
N PRO A 74 -37.58 17.43 -39.29
CA PRO A 74 -38.71 16.74 -38.69
C PRO A 74 -38.65 15.21 -38.81
N GLY A 75 -37.73 14.63 -39.57
CA GLY A 75 -37.52 13.18 -39.68
C GLY A 75 -36.85 12.53 -38.47
N TRP A 76 -36.33 13.30 -37.52
CA TRP A 76 -35.78 12.77 -36.26
C TRP A 76 -36.90 12.51 -35.25
N GLU A 77 -36.91 11.32 -34.65
CA GLU A 77 -37.99 10.84 -33.78
C GLU A 77 -37.82 11.32 -32.34
N ASP A 78 -36.61 11.18 -31.81
CA ASP A 78 -36.26 11.57 -30.46
C ASP A 78 -35.14 12.60 -30.50
N VAL A 79 -35.32 13.70 -29.79
CA VAL A 79 -34.38 14.83 -29.82
C VAL A 79 -34.25 15.39 -28.43
N VAL A 80 -33.02 15.39 -27.92
CA VAL A 80 -32.66 16.10 -26.69
C VAL A 80 -31.60 17.13 -26.98
N GLU A 81 -31.56 18.16 -26.14
CA GLU A 81 -30.54 19.17 -26.19
C GLU A 81 -29.95 19.42 -24.81
N VAL A 82 -28.63 19.55 -24.75
CA VAL A 82 -27.84 19.80 -23.54
C VAL A 82 -26.81 20.89 -23.80
N SER A 83 -26.22 21.42 -22.73
CA SER A 83 -25.05 22.30 -22.84
C SER A 83 -23.78 21.51 -22.58
N PHE A 84 -22.71 21.83 -23.31
CA PHE A 84 -21.43 21.14 -23.21
C PHE A 84 -20.28 22.15 -23.26
N HIS A 85 -19.32 21.98 -22.35
CA HIS A 85 -18.08 22.75 -22.34
C HIS A 85 -16.89 21.78 -22.41
N PRO A 86 -16.13 21.76 -23.52
CA PRO A 86 -14.94 20.93 -23.65
C PRO A 86 -13.83 21.38 -22.68
N GLU A 87 -13.24 20.45 -21.94
CA GLU A 87 -12.10 20.75 -21.06
C GLU A 87 -10.75 20.73 -21.81
N SER A 88 -10.72 20.09 -22.98
CA SER A 88 -9.56 19.97 -23.87
C SER A 88 -9.93 20.31 -25.32
N GLU A 89 -8.97 20.82 -26.09
CA GLU A 89 -9.11 21.02 -27.54
C GLU A 89 -9.13 19.68 -28.30
N ASP A 90 -8.54 18.62 -27.72
CA ASP A 90 -8.49 17.27 -28.28
C ASP A 90 -9.75 16.44 -27.91
N THR A 91 -10.93 17.06 -27.91
CA THR A 91 -12.16 16.37 -27.53
C THR A 91 -12.62 15.41 -28.63
N CYS A 92 -12.79 14.13 -28.29
CA CYS A 92 -13.12 13.07 -29.24
C CYS A 92 -14.52 12.48 -28.98
N LEU A 93 -15.19 12.02 -30.04
CA LEU A 93 -16.18 10.96 -29.93
C LEU A 93 -15.43 9.64 -29.71
N VAL A 94 -15.84 8.85 -28.74
CA VAL A 94 -15.16 7.62 -28.34
C VAL A 94 -16.19 6.48 -28.30
N SER A 95 -15.90 5.41 -29.03
CA SER A 95 -16.72 4.20 -29.01
C SER A 95 -16.52 3.43 -27.70
N TRP A 96 -17.30 2.36 -27.52
CA TRP A 96 -17.14 1.50 -26.36
C TRP A 96 -15.68 1.03 -26.14
N ALA A 97 -15.23 1.04 -24.89
CA ALA A 97 -13.87 0.70 -24.44
C ALA A 97 -12.72 1.43 -25.17
N GLY A 98 -12.98 2.57 -25.83
CA GLY A 98 -11.97 3.32 -26.55
C GLY A 98 -11.43 2.62 -27.80
N GLN A 99 -12.21 1.70 -28.38
CA GLN A 99 -11.79 0.94 -29.56
C GLN A 99 -11.62 1.81 -30.81
N ALA A 100 -12.40 2.88 -30.92
CA ALA A 100 -12.27 3.91 -31.93
C ALA A 100 -12.50 5.30 -31.31
N ALA A 101 -11.78 6.28 -31.83
CA ALA A 101 -11.91 7.67 -31.42
C ALA A 101 -11.81 8.60 -32.64
N TRP A 102 -12.66 9.64 -32.66
CA TRP A 102 -12.70 10.64 -33.71
C TRP A 102 -12.59 12.03 -33.10
N ASP A 103 -11.54 12.77 -33.48
CA ASP A 103 -11.36 14.16 -33.08
C ASP A 103 -12.50 15.03 -33.64
N LEU A 104 -13.15 15.78 -32.75
CA LEU A 104 -14.25 16.66 -33.10
C LEU A 104 -13.75 18.08 -33.44
N GLY A 105 -12.53 18.42 -33.06
CA GLY A 105 -11.91 19.73 -33.23
C GLY A 105 -12.73 20.85 -32.61
N LEU A 106 -13.21 20.65 -31.38
CA LEU A 106 -13.99 21.62 -30.63
C LEU A 106 -13.07 22.63 -29.94
N ALA A 107 -13.42 23.92 -30.03
CA ALA A 107 -12.72 24.95 -29.26
C ALA A 107 -13.18 24.92 -27.80
N ARG A 108 -12.39 25.45 -26.86
CA ARG A 108 -12.78 25.55 -25.44
C ARG A 108 -13.76 26.71 -25.22
N THR A 109 -15.01 26.50 -25.65
CA THR A 109 -16.15 27.43 -25.53
C THR A 109 -17.41 26.66 -25.18
N ASP A 110 -18.45 27.38 -24.76
CA ASP A 110 -19.77 26.79 -24.51
C ASP A 110 -20.47 26.42 -25.83
N TYR A 111 -20.92 25.18 -25.90
CA TYR A 111 -21.74 24.66 -26.99
C TYR A 111 -23.13 24.29 -26.50
N ARG A 112 -24.12 24.54 -27.34
CA ARG A 112 -25.37 23.78 -27.31
C ARG A 112 -25.17 22.53 -28.15
N VAL A 113 -25.64 21.40 -27.62
CA VAL A 113 -25.54 20.09 -28.25
C VAL A 113 -26.94 19.56 -28.47
N ARG A 114 -27.23 19.12 -29.69
CA ARG A 114 -28.45 18.40 -30.04
C ARG A 114 -28.12 16.97 -30.39
N TYR A 115 -28.78 16.04 -29.72
CA TYR A 115 -28.66 14.61 -29.99
C TYR A 115 -29.99 14.08 -30.48
N CYS A 116 -29.99 13.59 -31.71
CA CYS A 116 -31.16 13.07 -32.40
C CYS A 116 -31.02 11.55 -32.58
N GLY A 117 -32.09 10.81 -32.32
CA GLY A 117 -32.23 9.39 -32.58
C GLY A 117 -33.41 9.10 -33.53
N ARG A 118 -33.27 8.05 -34.33
CA ARG A 118 -34.31 7.49 -35.19
C ARG A 118 -34.20 5.98 -35.21
N GLY A 119 -35.33 5.26 -35.15
CA GLY A 119 -35.38 3.80 -35.12
C GLY A 119 -34.95 3.21 -33.78
N MET A 120 -35.02 3.96 -32.69
CA MET A 120 -34.50 3.52 -31.38
C MET A 120 -35.24 2.30 -30.82
N ASP A 121 -36.54 2.17 -31.10
CA ASP A 121 -37.32 1.01 -30.66
C ASP A 121 -36.92 -0.23 -31.47
N GLU A 122 -36.76 -0.12 -32.79
CA GLU A 122 -36.28 -1.19 -33.66
C GLU A 122 -34.86 -1.64 -33.30
N GLY A 123 -33.95 -0.69 -33.02
CA GLY A 123 -32.62 -0.99 -32.53
C GLY A 123 -32.66 -1.76 -31.20
N ARG A 124 -33.51 -1.34 -30.27
CA ARG A 124 -33.69 -2.01 -28.98
C ARG A 124 -34.27 -3.41 -29.12
N GLU A 125 -35.22 -3.62 -30.02
CA GLU A 125 -35.81 -4.93 -30.29
C GLU A 125 -34.83 -5.88 -30.98
N LEU A 126 -33.97 -5.37 -31.86
CA LEU A 126 -32.92 -6.15 -32.50
C LEU A 126 -31.84 -6.60 -31.50
N ASP A 127 -31.55 -5.76 -30.49
CA ASP A 127 -30.54 -5.94 -29.44
C ASP A 127 -29.10 -6.02 -29.95
N THR A 128 -28.81 -7.00 -30.80
CA THR A 128 -27.50 -7.24 -31.41
C THR A 128 -27.59 -7.25 -32.94
N ARG A 129 -26.83 -6.37 -33.61
CA ARG A 129 -26.71 -6.32 -35.08
C ARG A 129 -25.39 -6.93 -35.55
N LEU A 130 -25.43 -7.78 -36.57
CA LEU A 130 -24.23 -8.34 -37.20
C LEU A 130 -23.70 -7.42 -38.33
N SER A 131 -22.39 -7.45 -38.53
CA SER A 131 -21.72 -6.69 -39.60
C SER A 131 -22.33 -6.99 -40.97
N GLY A 132 -22.77 -5.95 -41.68
CA GLY A 132 -23.34 -6.04 -43.04
C GLY A 132 -24.86 -6.14 -43.11
N GLU A 133 -25.56 -6.31 -41.98
CA GLU A 133 -27.03 -6.14 -41.92
C GLU A 133 -27.39 -4.65 -42.04
N PRO A 134 -28.60 -4.24 -42.44
CA PRO A 134 -28.98 -2.83 -42.44
C PRO A 134 -29.01 -2.22 -41.03
N ALA A 135 -28.71 -0.93 -40.91
CA ALA A 135 -28.79 -0.21 -39.63
C ALA A 135 -30.25 -0.13 -39.14
N ALA A 136 -30.50 -0.62 -37.92
CA ALA A 136 -31.82 -0.57 -37.28
C ALA A 136 -32.12 0.83 -36.73
N ASP A 137 -31.10 1.52 -36.21
CA ASP A 137 -31.19 2.88 -35.69
C ASP A 137 -30.11 3.79 -36.27
N SER A 138 -30.32 5.09 -36.13
CA SER A 138 -29.39 6.13 -36.59
C SER A 138 -29.39 7.32 -35.64
N TYR A 139 -28.24 7.97 -35.53
CA TYR A 139 -28.00 9.07 -34.62
C TYR A 139 -27.29 10.24 -35.27
N LEU A 140 -27.62 11.44 -34.79
CA LEU A 140 -26.98 12.68 -35.21
C LEU A 140 -26.66 13.51 -33.96
N LEU A 141 -25.41 13.89 -33.82
CA LEU A 141 -24.91 14.75 -32.75
C LEU A 141 -24.45 16.08 -33.35
N GLN A 142 -25.10 17.18 -33.00
CA GLN A 142 -24.80 18.51 -33.53
C GLN A 142 -24.31 19.43 -32.44
N PHE A 143 -23.24 20.17 -32.70
CA PHE A 143 -22.68 21.20 -31.82
C PHE A 143 -22.79 22.57 -32.49
N TRP A 144 -23.16 23.60 -31.74
CA TRP A 144 -23.01 25.00 -32.16
C TRP A 144 -22.73 25.90 -30.94
N PRO A 145 -21.94 26.97 -31.09
CA PRO A 145 -21.65 27.89 -29.99
C PRO A 145 -22.94 28.51 -29.43
N ALA A 146 -23.16 28.40 -28.12
CA ALA A 146 -24.30 29.01 -27.45
C ALA A 146 -24.07 29.11 -25.93
N PRO A 147 -24.65 30.12 -25.25
CA PRO A 147 -24.57 30.20 -23.79
C PRO A 147 -25.19 28.96 -23.11
N PRO A 148 -24.67 28.53 -21.95
CA PRO A 148 -25.21 27.40 -21.20
C PRO A 148 -26.69 27.60 -20.83
N GLN A 149 -27.49 26.58 -21.08
CA GLN A 149 -28.91 26.48 -20.74
C GLN A 149 -29.22 25.09 -20.15
N ALA A 150 -30.33 25.00 -19.42
CA ALA A 150 -30.84 23.72 -18.93
C ALA A 150 -31.05 22.73 -20.09
N ASP A 151 -30.96 21.45 -19.78
CA ASP A 151 -31.27 20.42 -20.77
C ASP A 151 -32.77 20.45 -21.14
N ARG A 152 -33.08 20.00 -22.34
CA ARG A 152 -34.45 20.00 -22.86
C ARG A 152 -34.69 18.75 -23.70
N VAL A 153 -35.80 18.08 -23.44
CA VAL A 153 -36.38 17.10 -24.37
C VAL A 153 -37.19 17.88 -25.41
N VAL A 154 -36.68 17.94 -26.64
CA VAL A 154 -37.30 18.66 -27.76
C VAL A 154 -38.39 17.79 -28.41
N ARG A 155 -38.13 16.49 -28.55
CA ARG A 155 -39.07 15.51 -29.11
C ARG A 155 -38.85 14.15 -28.46
N GLN A 156 -39.94 13.41 -28.27
CA GLN A 156 -39.93 12.05 -27.76
C GLN A 156 -41.04 11.26 -28.47
N ALA A 157 -40.67 10.26 -29.27
CA ALA A 157 -41.58 9.37 -29.98
C ALA A 157 -41.36 7.89 -29.61
N SER A 158 -40.11 7.47 -29.35
CA SER A 158 -39.81 6.06 -29.03
C SER A 158 -40.06 5.70 -27.56
N ARG A 159 -40.32 4.42 -27.31
CA ARG A 159 -40.40 3.85 -25.96
C ARG A 159 -39.02 3.83 -25.30
N ALA A 160 -37.97 3.56 -26.06
CA ALA A 160 -36.58 3.60 -25.60
C ALA A 160 -36.21 4.99 -25.04
N ALA A 161 -36.50 6.07 -25.77
CA ALA A 161 -36.24 7.43 -25.28
C ALA A 161 -37.10 7.78 -24.07
N ALA A 162 -38.38 7.36 -24.05
CA ALA A 162 -39.26 7.57 -22.90
C ALA A 162 -38.75 6.87 -21.63
N TYR A 163 -38.16 5.69 -21.76
CA TYR A 163 -37.53 4.97 -20.65
C TYR A 163 -36.34 5.76 -20.09
N TRP A 164 -35.41 6.17 -20.94
CA TRP A 164 -34.22 6.90 -20.51
C TRP A 164 -34.54 8.28 -19.92
N ASN A 165 -35.48 9.02 -20.52
CA ASN A 165 -35.94 10.30 -19.96
C ASN A 165 -36.55 10.12 -18.56
N ARG A 166 -37.26 9.00 -18.31
CA ARG A 166 -37.77 8.69 -16.97
C ARG A 166 -36.65 8.37 -15.99
N PHE A 167 -35.64 7.60 -16.41
CA PHE A 167 -34.46 7.30 -15.62
C PHE A 167 -33.75 8.60 -15.16
N ALA A 168 -33.43 9.50 -16.10
CA ALA A 168 -32.75 10.77 -15.77
C ALA A 168 -33.53 11.62 -14.75
N ARG A 169 -34.85 11.75 -14.92
CA ARG A 169 -35.72 12.51 -14.01
C ARG A 169 -35.83 11.94 -12.59
N GLN A 170 -35.51 10.66 -12.41
CA GLN A 170 -35.52 10.00 -11.10
C GLN A 170 -34.19 10.15 -10.36
N LEU A 171 -33.13 10.59 -11.05
CA LEU A 171 -31.84 10.80 -10.42
C LEU A 171 -31.87 12.04 -9.53
N PRO A 172 -31.16 12.01 -8.38
CA PRO A 172 -30.94 13.21 -7.60
C PRO A 172 -30.13 14.22 -8.41
N PRO A 173 -30.21 15.53 -8.06
CA PRO A 173 -29.28 16.51 -8.61
C PRO A 173 -27.83 16.13 -8.25
N PRO A 174 -26.84 16.51 -9.07
CA PRO A 174 -25.45 16.24 -8.76
C PRO A 174 -25.07 16.95 -7.46
N PRO A 175 -24.13 16.39 -6.68
CA PRO A 175 -23.66 17.06 -5.47
C PRO A 175 -23.12 18.45 -5.83
N THR A 176 -23.32 19.42 -4.94
CA THR A 176 -22.76 20.76 -5.13
C THR A 176 -21.22 20.72 -5.05
N PRO A 177 -20.52 21.71 -5.61
CA PRO A 177 -19.06 21.82 -5.42
C PRO A 177 -18.65 21.80 -3.94
N GLU A 178 -19.44 22.42 -3.06
CA GLU A 178 -19.22 22.42 -1.61
C GLU A 178 -19.36 21.01 -1.00
N GLN A 179 -20.37 20.25 -1.41
CA GLN A 179 -20.58 18.88 -0.95
C GLN A 179 -19.44 17.95 -1.39
N ARG A 180 -18.94 18.10 -2.63
CA ARG A 180 -17.77 17.36 -3.12
C ARG A 180 -16.52 17.69 -2.31
N ALA A 181 -16.23 18.98 -2.11
CA ALA A 181 -15.08 19.42 -1.33
C ALA A 181 -15.13 18.90 0.13
N GLU A 182 -16.33 18.88 0.73
CA GLU A 182 -16.51 18.32 2.07
C GLU A 182 -16.28 16.81 2.11
N ALA A 183 -16.80 16.06 1.12
CA ALA A 183 -16.58 14.62 1.01
C ALA A 183 -15.09 14.29 0.85
N GLU A 184 -14.36 15.03 0.02
CA GLU A 184 -12.90 14.90 -0.13
C GLU A 184 -12.15 15.19 1.17
N ARG A 185 -12.56 16.23 1.90
CA ARG A 185 -11.98 16.58 3.20
C ARG A 185 -12.18 15.45 4.21
N LEU A 186 -13.38 14.87 4.26
CA LEU A 186 -13.70 13.74 5.14
C LEU A 186 -12.91 12.49 4.75
N ALA A 187 -12.80 12.19 3.45
CA ALA A 187 -12.02 11.08 2.92
C ALA A 187 -10.53 11.21 3.29
N ARG A 188 -9.96 12.41 3.14
CA ARG A 188 -8.57 12.70 3.52
C ARG A 188 -8.32 12.48 5.01
N ARG A 189 -9.18 13.03 5.87
CA ARG A 189 -9.10 12.82 7.33
C ARG A 189 -9.24 11.35 7.71
N ALA A 190 -10.11 10.60 7.01
CA ALA A 190 -10.26 9.17 7.24
C ALA A 190 -9.00 8.39 6.82
N ALA A 191 -8.39 8.76 5.69
CA ALA A 191 -7.15 8.16 5.20
C ALA A 191 -5.96 8.42 6.15
N GLU A 192 -5.84 9.65 6.66
CA GLU A 192 -4.83 10.04 7.66
C GLU A 192 -4.98 9.23 8.95
N ARG A 193 -6.19 9.14 9.51
CA ARG A 193 -6.47 8.31 10.70
C ARG A 193 -6.14 6.85 10.47
N ALA A 194 -6.53 6.29 9.32
CA ALA A 194 -6.25 4.90 8.98
C ALA A 194 -4.74 4.65 8.80
N ALA A 195 -3.99 5.62 8.28
CA ALA A 195 -2.54 5.54 8.16
C ALA A 195 -1.85 5.56 9.53
N GLU A 196 -2.30 6.44 10.44
CA GLU A 196 -1.81 6.47 11.82
C GLU A 196 -2.13 5.18 12.57
N GLU A 197 -3.35 4.66 12.43
CA GLU A 197 -3.73 3.39 13.04
C GLU A 197 -2.86 2.23 12.54
N ARG A 198 -2.60 2.15 11.22
CA ARG A 198 -1.67 1.17 10.65
C ARG A 198 -0.25 1.33 11.18
N ARG A 199 0.25 2.56 11.31
CA ARG A 199 1.57 2.86 11.88
C ARG A 199 1.66 2.35 13.31
N LEU A 200 0.68 2.67 14.16
CA LEU A 200 0.63 2.24 15.56
C LEU A 200 0.43 0.72 15.69
N HIS A 201 -0.35 0.12 14.80
CA HIS A 201 -0.54 -1.33 14.76
C HIS A 201 0.76 -2.07 14.42
N PHE A 202 1.49 -1.57 13.42
CA PHE A 202 2.80 -2.11 13.06
C PHE A 202 3.81 -1.91 14.20
N GLU A 203 3.86 -0.73 14.82
CA GLU A 203 4.72 -0.48 15.99
C GLU A 203 4.41 -1.48 17.12
N ARG A 204 3.13 -1.69 17.49
CA ARG A 204 2.78 -2.68 18.50
C ARG A 204 3.27 -4.08 18.15
N TRP A 205 3.10 -4.51 16.89
CA TRP A 205 3.60 -5.82 16.46
C TRP A 205 5.11 -5.90 16.56
N GLU A 206 5.85 -4.88 16.12
CA GLU A 206 7.32 -4.82 16.23
C GLU A 206 7.81 -4.91 17.69
N TRP A 207 7.01 -4.43 18.64
CA TRP A 207 7.31 -4.37 20.06
C TRP A 207 6.66 -5.48 20.89
N GLY A 208 6.17 -6.55 20.26
CA GLY A 208 5.72 -7.76 20.96
C GLY A 208 4.26 -7.70 21.40
N GLY A 209 3.45 -6.91 20.71
CA GLY A 209 2.02 -6.72 20.98
C GLY A 209 1.70 -5.50 21.84
N ARG A 210 2.71 -4.81 22.39
CA ARG A 210 2.55 -3.61 23.23
C ARG A 210 3.32 -2.43 22.65
N SER A 211 2.80 -1.22 22.84
CA SER A 211 3.53 -0.01 22.44
C SER A 211 4.68 0.27 23.40
N PRO A 212 5.86 0.71 22.91
CA PRO A 212 6.97 1.10 23.78
C PRO A 212 6.65 2.36 24.60
N SER A 213 7.31 2.50 25.74
CA SER A 213 7.39 3.77 26.48
C SER A 213 8.24 4.79 25.73
N GLY A 214 8.14 6.08 26.07
CA GLY A 214 9.01 7.13 25.50
C GLY A 214 10.50 6.81 25.69
N ARG A 215 10.90 6.39 26.90
CA ARG A 215 12.28 6.00 27.20
C ARG A 215 12.77 4.84 26.32
N LEU A 216 11.93 3.84 26.04
CA LEU A 216 12.28 2.73 25.15
C LEU A 216 12.39 3.17 23.68
N ARG A 217 11.66 4.21 23.25
CA ARG A 217 11.84 4.78 21.90
C ARG A 217 13.16 5.54 21.76
N ASP A 218 13.58 6.22 22.82
CA ASP A 218 14.71 7.16 22.77
C ASP A 218 16.07 6.53 23.12
N VAL A 219 16.07 5.38 23.81
CA VAL A 219 17.31 4.73 24.24
C VAL A 219 18.14 4.26 23.04
N ARG A 220 19.40 4.70 22.96
CA ARG A 220 20.33 4.38 21.87
C ARG A 220 21.07 3.04 22.10
N GLY A 221 20.37 2.07 22.68
CA GLY A 221 20.87 0.72 22.97
C GLY A 221 20.39 -0.32 21.96
N ASN A 222 20.84 -1.56 22.11
CA ASN A 222 20.48 -2.71 21.29
C ASN A 222 19.11 -3.32 21.68
N VAL A 223 18.11 -2.46 21.84
CA VAL A 223 16.75 -2.85 22.21
C VAL A 223 16.15 -3.78 21.16
N ARG A 224 16.38 -3.48 19.88
CA ARG A 224 15.89 -4.28 18.75
C ARG A 224 16.49 -5.69 18.74
N GLY A 225 17.73 -5.86 19.19
CA GLY A 225 18.35 -7.17 19.38
C GLY A 225 17.64 -7.99 20.46
N LEU A 226 17.47 -7.41 21.66
CA LEU A 226 16.85 -8.10 22.79
C LEU A 226 15.34 -8.37 22.60
N LEU A 227 14.62 -7.45 21.94
CA LEU A 227 13.18 -7.60 21.61
C LEU A 227 12.85 -8.89 20.85
N ARG A 228 13.81 -9.43 20.09
CA ARG A 228 13.63 -10.70 19.37
C ARG A 228 13.64 -11.91 20.28
N PHE A 229 14.34 -11.82 21.42
CA PHE A 229 14.46 -12.90 22.39
C PHE A 229 13.38 -12.81 23.46
N ASP A 230 13.09 -11.60 23.94
CA ASP A 230 12.09 -11.37 24.97
C ASP A 230 11.56 -9.94 24.96
N SER A 231 10.39 -9.75 24.36
CA SER A 231 9.72 -8.45 24.35
C SER A 231 9.17 -8.05 25.71
N GLU A 232 8.72 -9.00 26.53
CA GLU A 232 8.14 -8.70 27.85
C GLU A 232 9.21 -8.20 28.80
N LEU A 233 10.39 -8.82 28.82
CA LEU A 233 11.52 -8.34 29.61
C LEU A 233 11.95 -6.92 29.20
N VAL A 234 11.97 -6.61 27.90
CA VAL A 234 12.29 -5.24 27.43
C VAL A 234 11.30 -4.23 27.99
N HIS A 235 10.00 -4.52 27.98
CA HIS A 235 8.99 -3.65 28.56
C HIS A 235 9.13 -3.54 30.08
N THR A 236 9.41 -4.65 30.78
CA THR A 236 9.66 -4.66 32.22
C THR A 236 10.86 -3.78 32.58
N LEU A 237 11.99 -3.93 31.89
CA LEU A 237 13.18 -3.10 32.12
C LEU A 237 12.91 -1.62 31.81
N GLY A 238 12.14 -1.34 30.75
CA GLY A 238 11.75 0.03 30.41
C GLY A 238 10.85 0.72 31.44
N ALA A 239 10.15 -0.06 32.28
CA ALA A 239 9.31 0.43 33.38
C ALA A 239 10.01 0.38 34.75
N ALA A 240 11.09 -0.41 34.87
CA ALA A 240 11.81 -0.61 36.12
C ALA A 240 12.55 0.67 36.59
N PRO A 241 12.71 0.89 37.91
CA PRO A 241 13.57 1.94 38.44
C PRO A 241 15.03 1.78 37.99
N SER A 242 15.78 2.89 38.00
CA SER A 242 17.19 2.92 37.59
C SER A 242 18.04 1.94 38.39
N GLU A 243 17.73 1.74 39.67
CA GLU A 243 18.43 0.83 40.59
C GLU A 243 18.28 -0.63 40.14
N VAL A 244 17.08 -1.01 39.72
CA VAL A 244 16.81 -2.36 39.17
C VAL A 244 17.50 -2.55 37.83
N GLN A 245 17.48 -1.53 36.96
CA GLN A 245 18.19 -1.56 35.69
C GLN A 245 19.71 -1.76 35.90
N ARG A 246 20.31 -1.06 36.87
CA ARG A 246 21.72 -1.23 37.25
C ARG A 246 22.01 -2.63 37.80
N ALA A 247 21.15 -3.15 38.68
CA ALA A 247 21.30 -4.49 39.24
C ALA A 247 21.25 -5.57 38.13
N VAL A 248 20.30 -5.45 37.20
CA VAL A 248 20.19 -6.33 36.04
C VAL A 248 21.43 -6.25 35.15
N ALA A 249 21.95 -5.05 34.90
CA ALA A 249 23.15 -4.86 34.09
C ALA A 249 24.37 -5.55 34.72
N ALA A 250 24.58 -5.37 36.03
CA ALA A 250 25.66 -6.02 36.78
C ALA A 250 25.51 -7.55 36.81
N LEU A 251 24.28 -8.04 37.03
CA LEU A 251 23.96 -9.47 36.99
C LEU A 251 24.30 -10.08 35.62
N ALA A 252 23.83 -9.46 34.53
CA ALA A 252 24.06 -9.92 33.18
C ALA A 252 25.55 -9.97 32.83
N ALA A 253 26.32 -8.92 33.18
CA ALA A 253 27.77 -8.89 32.98
C ALA A 253 28.50 -10.00 33.74
N ARG A 254 28.12 -10.23 35.00
CA ARG A 254 28.69 -11.29 35.83
C ARG A 254 28.40 -12.68 35.26
N ARG A 255 27.13 -12.94 34.88
CA ARG A 255 26.72 -14.22 34.29
C ARG A 255 27.38 -14.47 32.94
N ALA A 256 27.55 -13.45 32.10
CA ALA A 256 28.30 -13.57 30.87
C ALA A 256 29.77 -13.99 31.14
N CYS A 257 30.44 -13.32 32.08
CA CYS A 257 31.81 -13.67 32.45
C CYS A 257 31.92 -15.07 33.07
N GLU A 258 30.94 -15.49 33.85
CA GLU A 258 30.85 -16.84 34.42
C GLU A 258 30.73 -17.91 33.35
N ALA A 259 29.79 -17.75 32.41
CA ALA A 259 29.61 -18.67 31.29
C ALA A 259 30.88 -18.79 30.44
N ALA A 260 31.56 -17.66 30.20
CA ALA A 260 32.83 -17.61 29.49
C ALA A 260 34.03 -18.14 30.31
N GLY A 261 33.89 -18.41 31.61
CA GLY A 261 34.97 -18.90 32.46
C GLY A 261 36.00 -17.83 32.84
N LEU A 262 35.59 -16.56 32.90
CA LEU A 262 36.47 -15.40 33.08
C LEU A 262 36.54 -14.88 34.53
N LEU A 263 35.76 -15.45 35.46
CA LEU A 263 35.66 -14.92 36.83
C LEU A 263 36.98 -14.98 37.61
N ASP A 264 37.82 -15.98 37.34
CA ASP A 264 39.11 -16.16 38.02
C ASP A 264 40.21 -15.23 37.47
N ILE A 265 39.92 -14.49 36.40
CA ILE A 265 40.87 -13.57 35.79
C ILE A 265 40.83 -12.24 36.54
N SER A 266 41.96 -11.87 37.16
CA SER A 266 42.04 -10.75 38.10
C SER A 266 41.58 -9.41 37.53
N TRP A 267 41.84 -9.13 36.25
CA TRP A 267 41.41 -7.87 35.62
C TRP A 267 39.91 -7.85 35.28
N VAL A 268 39.30 -9.01 35.00
CA VAL A 268 37.84 -9.17 34.84
C VAL A 268 37.14 -9.03 36.18
N ALA A 269 37.63 -9.73 37.21
CA ALA A 269 37.07 -9.67 38.56
C ALA A 269 37.02 -8.23 39.10
N ARG A 270 38.12 -7.46 38.95
CA ARG A 270 38.16 -6.04 39.34
C ARG A 270 37.16 -5.18 38.57
N ALA A 271 36.94 -5.46 37.29
CA ALA A 271 35.97 -4.72 36.48
C ALA A 271 34.53 -5.02 36.89
N LEU A 272 34.19 -6.28 37.17
CA LEU A 272 32.86 -6.66 37.68
C LEU A 272 32.56 -6.04 39.05
N THR A 273 33.56 -5.96 39.94
CA THR A 273 33.44 -5.21 41.20
C THR A 273 33.19 -3.73 40.94
N ALA A 274 33.93 -3.10 40.00
CA ALA A 274 33.72 -1.69 39.66
C ALA A 274 32.31 -1.42 39.11
N VAL A 275 31.78 -2.28 38.24
CA VAL A 275 30.38 -2.21 37.75
C VAL A 275 29.40 -2.27 38.91
N THR A 276 29.59 -3.20 39.84
CA THR A 276 28.68 -3.40 40.99
C THR A 276 28.70 -2.20 41.95
N GLU A 277 29.87 -1.58 42.13
CA GLU A 277 30.06 -0.42 42.99
C GLU A 277 29.78 0.93 42.27
N GLY A 278 29.41 0.90 40.98
CA GLY A 278 29.19 2.11 40.19
C GLY A 278 30.45 2.97 39.99
N ARG A 279 31.64 2.36 40.03
CA ARG A 279 32.93 3.04 39.82
C ARG A 279 33.36 2.97 38.36
N PRO A 280 34.21 3.91 37.89
CA PRO A 280 34.83 3.81 36.57
C PRO A 280 35.56 2.47 36.38
N LEU A 281 35.47 1.91 35.18
CA LEU A 281 36.10 0.63 34.86
C LEU A 281 37.64 0.74 34.97
N PRO A 282 38.31 -0.23 35.61
CA PRO A 282 39.76 -0.24 35.74
C PRO A 282 40.42 -0.79 34.46
N PRO A 283 41.74 -0.59 34.29
CA PRO A 283 42.48 -1.24 33.21
C PRO A 283 42.36 -2.77 33.23
N PRO A 284 42.15 -3.41 32.06
CA PRO A 284 42.21 -2.83 30.71
C PRO A 284 40.87 -2.29 30.18
N PHE A 285 39.77 -2.34 30.95
CA PHE A 285 38.44 -1.90 30.50
C PHE A 285 38.26 -0.38 30.44
N ASP A 286 39.25 0.40 30.88
CA ASP A 286 39.30 1.85 30.71
C ASP A 286 39.53 2.26 29.24
N ASP A 287 40.01 1.33 28.41
CA ASP A 287 40.29 1.52 26.99
C ASP A 287 39.88 0.27 26.18
N ALA A 288 39.00 0.45 25.19
CA ALA A 288 38.44 -0.67 24.44
C ALA A 288 39.50 -1.43 23.63
N ASP A 289 40.46 -0.74 23.02
CA ASP A 289 41.50 -1.37 22.21
C ASP A 289 42.46 -2.19 23.08
N ARG A 290 42.84 -1.63 24.24
CA ARG A 290 43.65 -2.33 25.24
C ARG A 290 42.94 -3.56 25.79
N MET A 291 41.63 -3.49 26.01
CA MET A 291 40.84 -4.63 26.46
C MET A 291 40.86 -5.76 25.44
N TRP A 292 40.69 -5.46 24.15
CA TRP A 292 40.77 -6.46 23.08
C TRP A 292 42.17 -7.04 22.93
N GLU A 293 43.21 -6.21 22.98
CA GLU A 293 44.60 -6.68 22.95
C GLU A 293 44.91 -7.62 24.12
N THR A 294 44.45 -7.27 25.32
CA THR A 294 44.62 -8.10 26.53
C THR A 294 43.86 -9.41 26.39
N LEU A 295 42.62 -9.40 25.91
CA LEU A 295 41.83 -10.62 25.68
C LEU A 295 42.54 -11.59 24.72
N CYS A 296 43.15 -11.08 23.66
CA CYS A 296 43.83 -11.89 22.65
C CYS A 296 45.19 -12.44 23.12
N SER A 297 45.87 -11.72 24.01
CA SER A 297 47.26 -12.00 24.39
C SER A 297 47.41 -12.73 25.72
N ASP A 298 46.42 -12.66 26.62
CA ASP A 298 46.47 -13.26 27.95
C ASP A 298 46.23 -14.78 27.88
N PRO A 299 47.24 -15.62 28.22
CA PRO A 299 47.13 -17.07 28.14
C PRO A 299 46.16 -17.66 29.19
N GLN A 300 45.74 -16.87 30.19
CA GLN A 300 44.76 -17.31 31.18
C GLN A 300 43.32 -17.27 30.64
N VAL A 301 43.08 -16.61 29.50
CA VAL A 301 41.76 -16.52 28.88
C VAL A 301 41.38 -17.88 28.25
N PRO A 302 40.25 -18.48 28.65
CA PRO A 302 39.84 -19.78 28.14
C PRO A 302 39.28 -19.69 26.71
N SER A 303 39.66 -20.62 25.85
CA SER A 303 39.11 -20.73 24.49
C SER A 303 37.77 -21.48 24.48
N ARG A 304 36.70 -20.85 24.99
CA ARG A 304 35.34 -21.42 24.98
C ARG A 304 34.49 -20.90 23.82
N SER A 305 33.67 -21.79 23.26
CA SER A 305 32.68 -21.43 22.24
C SER A 305 31.33 -22.12 22.46
N VAL A 306 30.26 -21.42 22.09
CA VAL A 306 28.88 -21.90 22.17
C VAL A 306 28.20 -21.78 20.82
N ARG A 307 27.16 -22.58 20.58
CA ARG A 307 26.29 -22.36 19.42
C ARG A 307 25.52 -21.05 19.60
N ARG A 308 25.39 -20.29 18.51
CA ARG A 308 24.67 -19.01 18.49
C ARG A 308 23.26 -19.12 19.09
N ALA A 309 22.85 -18.08 19.82
CA ALA A 309 21.49 -17.95 20.34
C ALA A 309 20.48 -17.80 19.18
N GLU A 310 19.44 -18.62 19.18
CA GLU A 310 18.36 -18.58 18.20
C GLU A 310 17.10 -17.98 18.85
N PRO A 311 16.61 -16.82 18.38
CA PRO A 311 15.42 -16.21 18.94
C PRO A 311 14.18 -17.07 18.64
N PRO A 312 13.14 -17.03 19.51
CA PRO A 312 11.89 -17.74 19.26
C PRO A 312 11.21 -17.25 17.98
N GLU A 313 10.43 -18.14 17.35
CA GLU A 313 9.63 -17.76 16.17
C GLU A 313 8.60 -16.69 16.55
N ARG A 314 8.60 -15.60 15.78
CA ARG A 314 7.63 -14.52 15.94
C ARG A 314 6.49 -14.72 14.95
N PRO A 315 5.22 -14.56 15.36
CA PRO A 315 4.10 -14.56 14.44
C PRO A 315 4.29 -13.52 13.33
N PRO A 316 4.00 -13.87 12.06
CA PRO A 316 4.11 -12.92 10.96
C PRO A 316 3.17 -11.74 11.17
N TYR A 317 3.58 -10.56 10.71
CA TYR A 317 2.73 -9.38 10.76
C TYR A 317 1.45 -9.60 9.95
N ARG A 318 0.30 -9.32 10.57
CA ARG A 318 -1.00 -9.28 9.87
C ARG A 318 -1.47 -7.83 9.79
N PRO A 319 -1.45 -7.20 8.61
CA PRO A 319 -1.96 -5.84 8.46
C PRO A 319 -3.43 -5.74 8.90
N LEU A 320 -3.83 -4.57 9.41
CA LEU A 320 -5.25 -4.30 9.62
C LEU A 320 -5.98 -4.39 8.28
N PRO A 321 -7.17 -5.01 8.22
CA PRO A 321 -7.95 -5.04 7.01
C PRO A 321 -8.16 -3.59 6.56
N SER A 322 -7.92 -3.31 5.29
CA SER A 322 -8.39 -2.07 4.72
C SER A 322 -9.89 -2.06 4.95
N ARG A 323 -10.37 -1.15 5.79
CA ARG A 323 -11.72 -0.62 5.61
C ARG A 323 -11.70 0.11 4.27
N SER A 324 -11.65 -0.64 3.17
CA SER A 324 -12.28 -0.20 1.94
C SER A 324 -13.64 0.25 2.41
N ALA A 325 -14.01 1.49 2.06
CA ALA A 325 -15.37 1.92 2.22
C ALA A 325 -16.23 0.74 1.79
N ALA A 326 -17.05 0.24 2.72
CA ALA A 326 -18.25 -0.48 2.34
C ALA A 326 -19.12 0.55 1.61
N GLY A 327 -18.67 0.95 0.42
CA GLY A 327 -19.56 1.45 -0.59
C GLY A 327 -20.46 0.27 -0.94
N PRO A 328 -21.75 0.51 -1.19
CA PRO A 328 -22.60 -0.55 -1.70
C PRO A 328 -21.89 -1.13 -2.92
N THR A 329 -21.53 -2.42 -2.85
CA THR A 329 -21.42 -3.22 -4.05
C THR A 329 -22.79 -3.11 -4.68
N TRP A 330 -22.92 -2.22 -5.67
CA TRP A 330 -24.02 -2.30 -6.59
C TRP A 330 -23.83 -3.63 -7.28
N ASP A 331 -24.55 -4.65 -6.79
CA ASP A 331 -24.84 -5.83 -7.57
C ASP A 331 -25.33 -5.30 -8.91
N THR A 332 -24.51 -5.47 -9.94
CA THR A 332 -24.95 -5.40 -11.33
C THR A 332 -26.22 -6.22 -11.39
N ALA A 333 -27.33 -5.53 -11.61
CA ALA A 333 -28.65 -6.11 -11.60
C ALA A 333 -28.64 -7.40 -12.43
N SER A 334 -29.09 -8.46 -11.79
CA SER A 334 -29.28 -9.78 -12.38
C SER A 334 -29.94 -9.68 -13.75
N GLU A 335 -29.25 -10.20 -14.75
CA GLU A 335 -29.83 -10.62 -16.01
C GLU A 335 -30.94 -11.66 -15.75
N PRO A 336 -32.06 -11.61 -16.47
CA PRO A 336 -32.94 -12.76 -16.60
C PRO A 336 -32.70 -13.42 -17.96
N GLY A 337 -32.32 -14.70 -17.95
CA GLY A 337 -32.64 -15.61 -19.07
C GLY A 337 -31.54 -16.57 -19.48
N ASP A 338 -31.45 -17.69 -18.75
CA ASP A 338 -30.82 -18.93 -19.21
C ASP A 338 -31.25 -19.31 -20.64
N VAL A 339 -30.29 -19.44 -21.54
CA VAL A 339 -30.36 -20.41 -22.64
C VAL A 339 -29.04 -21.16 -22.72
N GLU A 340 -29.09 -22.44 -22.35
CA GLU A 340 -28.05 -23.44 -22.55
C GLU A 340 -27.37 -23.34 -23.92
N ARG A 341 -26.03 -23.31 -23.95
CA ARG A 341 -25.26 -23.95 -25.02
C ARG A 341 -23.82 -24.32 -24.61
N LYS A 342 -23.68 -25.63 -24.38
CA LYS A 342 -22.55 -26.53 -24.63
C LYS A 342 -21.15 -25.94 -24.90
N ALA A 343 -20.27 -26.30 -23.96
CA ALA A 343 -18.91 -26.82 -24.09
C ALA A 343 -18.23 -26.79 -25.48
N GLY A 344 -17.05 -26.15 -25.51
CA GLY A 344 -15.92 -26.59 -26.32
C GLY A 344 -15.04 -25.46 -26.81
N LEU A 345 -13.88 -25.27 -26.16
CA LEU A 345 -12.53 -25.23 -26.77
C LEU A 345 -11.56 -24.27 -26.03
N GLY A 346 -10.43 -24.84 -25.61
CA GLY A 346 -9.11 -24.21 -25.74
C GLY A 346 -8.71 -23.14 -24.72
N ARG A 347 -8.33 -23.53 -23.49
CA ARG A 347 -7.45 -22.71 -22.64
C ARG A 347 -6.00 -22.85 -23.09
N SER A 348 -5.42 -21.76 -23.59
CA SER A 348 -3.97 -21.54 -23.64
C SER A 348 -3.56 -20.63 -22.47
N PRO A 349 -2.44 -20.87 -21.77
CA PRO A 349 -2.05 -20.04 -20.62
C PRO A 349 -1.28 -18.79 -21.08
N GLY A 350 -1.97 -17.66 -21.11
CA GLY A 350 -1.37 -16.33 -21.24
C GLY A 350 -0.79 -15.86 -19.90
N ARG A 351 0.53 -15.68 -19.89
CA ARG A 351 1.38 -15.20 -18.81
C ARG A 351 1.02 -13.75 -18.41
N LEU A 352 0.72 -13.51 -17.14
CA LEU A 352 0.61 -12.16 -16.58
C LEU A 352 2.01 -11.56 -16.32
N PRO A 353 2.20 -10.25 -16.51
CA PRO A 353 3.45 -9.56 -16.22
C PRO A 353 3.62 -9.33 -14.71
N SER A 354 4.83 -9.62 -14.24
CA SER A 354 5.33 -9.37 -12.89
C SER A 354 5.46 -7.88 -12.60
N THR A 355 4.91 -7.43 -11.47
CA THR A 355 5.13 -6.12 -10.86
C THR A 355 6.60 -5.95 -10.43
N PRO A 356 7.19 -4.74 -10.57
CA PRO A 356 8.59 -4.51 -10.23
C PRO A 356 8.79 -4.45 -8.71
N ALA A 357 9.73 -5.27 -8.22
CA ALA A 357 10.27 -5.17 -6.89
C ALA A 357 11.02 -3.84 -6.74
N GLY A 358 10.53 -2.96 -5.88
CA GLY A 358 11.28 -1.79 -5.43
C GLY A 358 12.35 -2.24 -4.44
N ASP A 359 13.58 -2.39 -4.94
CA ASP A 359 14.78 -2.52 -4.13
C ASP A 359 15.00 -1.25 -3.32
N ARG A 360 14.87 -1.34 -1.98
CA ARG A 360 15.70 -0.62 -1.00
C ARG A 360 15.67 -1.35 0.35
N PRO A 361 16.65 -2.21 0.69
CA PRO A 361 16.93 -2.51 2.08
C PRO A 361 17.63 -1.29 2.70
N VAL A 362 16.97 -0.68 3.69
CA VAL A 362 17.58 0.31 4.59
C VAL A 362 18.63 -0.43 5.41
N SER A 363 19.87 0.05 5.36
CA SER A 363 21.03 -0.53 6.05
C SER A 363 20.73 -0.78 7.53
N LEU A 364 20.81 -2.06 7.93
CA LEU A 364 21.00 -2.41 9.33
C LEU A 364 22.29 -1.75 9.82
N GLY A 365 22.21 -1.12 10.99
CA GLY A 365 23.32 -0.41 11.61
C GLY A 365 24.61 -1.22 11.59
N GLU A 366 25.67 -0.56 11.13
CA GLU A 366 27.02 -1.09 11.06
C GLU A 366 27.46 -1.63 12.42
N MET A 367 27.84 -2.90 12.44
CA MET A 367 28.72 -3.43 13.48
C MET A 367 30.04 -2.67 13.38
N PRO A 368 30.61 -2.14 14.47
CA PRO A 368 31.98 -1.64 14.42
C PRO A 368 32.91 -2.78 13.95
N PRO A 369 33.86 -2.50 13.06
CA PRO A 369 34.57 -3.50 12.24
C PRO A 369 35.45 -4.50 13.02
N LEU A 370 35.56 -4.38 14.34
CA LEU A 370 36.41 -5.24 15.17
C LEU A 370 35.75 -6.56 15.63
N VAL A 371 34.42 -6.70 15.56
CA VAL A 371 33.73 -7.94 16.01
C VAL A 371 33.54 -8.97 14.87
N ALA A 372 33.72 -8.55 13.62
CA ALA A 372 33.52 -9.43 12.45
C ALA A 372 34.70 -10.38 12.14
N VAL A 373 35.84 -10.27 12.84
CA VAL A 373 37.04 -11.08 12.57
C VAL A 373 37.53 -11.80 13.82
N VAL A 374 36.74 -12.74 14.36
CA VAL A 374 37.27 -13.92 15.09
C VAL A 374 36.39 -15.13 14.76
N CYS A 375 36.22 -15.39 13.47
CA CYS A 375 35.76 -16.68 12.96
C CYS A 375 36.89 -17.21 12.06
N ALA A 376 37.51 -18.31 12.50
CA ALA A 376 38.60 -19.05 11.87
C ALA A 376 40.03 -18.48 12.07
N SER A 377 40.69 -18.97 13.11
CA SER A 377 42.15 -19.11 13.12
C SER A 377 42.56 -20.43 13.76
N GLY A 378 42.82 -21.41 12.88
CA GLY A 378 43.53 -22.66 13.16
C GLY A 378 44.24 -23.06 11.87
N ALA A 379 45.53 -22.77 11.79
CA ALA A 379 46.35 -22.85 10.59
C ALA A 379 46.68 -24.30 10.17
N SER A 380 46.67 -24.57 8.86
CA SER A 380 47.76 -25.20 8.08
C SER A 380 47.35 -25.35 6.62
N GLY A 381 48.23 -24.95 5.69
CA GLY A 381 47.90 -24.67 4.30
C GLY A 381 47.49 -25.87 3.45
N SER A 382 46.59 -25.62 2.51
CA SER A 382 46.71 -25.98 1.09
C SER A 382 45.55 -25.33 0.34
N SER A 383 45.87 -24.74 -0.80
CA SER A 383 44.93 -24.20 -1.77
C SER A 383 43.97 -25.28 -2.25
N GLY A 384 42.72 -25.20 -1.83
CA GLY A 384 41.62 -26.06 -2.25
C GLY A 384 40.30 -25.29 -2.10
N THR A 385 39.53 -25.25 -3.18
CA THR A 385 38.21 -24.60 -3.34
C THR A 385 37.29 -24.78 -2.14
N SER A 386 36.97 -23.69 -1.43
CA SER A 386 36.18 -23.70 -0.20
C SER A 386 34.68 -23.87 -0.51
N GLY A 387 34.19 -25.10 -0.33
CA GLY A 387 32.77 -25.34 -0.11
C GLY A 387 32.32 -24.69 1.21
N THR A 388 31.17 -24.03 1.18
CA THR A 388 30.53 -23.44 2.36
C THR A 388 30.22 -24.52 3.39
N SER A 389 30.94 -24.52 4.51
CA SER A 389 30.67 -25.40 5.64
C SER A 389 29.36 -24.98 6.33
N ASN A 390 28.28 -25.70 6.04
CA ASN A 390 26.95 -25.57 6.66
C ASN A 390 26.92 -26.20 8.08
N GLY A 391 27.82 -25.74 8.97
CA GLY A 391 27.80 -26.09 10.39
C GLY A 391 27.07 -25.01 11.20
N PRO A 392 26.46 -25.34 12.36
CA PRO A 392 25.86 -24.33 13.22
C PRO A 392 26.92 -23.32 13.66
N GLU A 393 26.67 -22.03 13.42
CA GLU A 393 27.58 -20.93 13.73
C GLU A 393 27.93 -20.96 15.24
N ARG A 394 29.23 -21.08 15.51
CA ARG A 394 29.78 -21.07 16.88
C ARG A 394 30.39 -19.71 17.17
N ILE A 395 30.13 -19.23 18.37
CA ILE A 395 30.53 -17.92 18.86
C ILE A 395 31.54 -18.09 19.98
N SER A 396 32.60 -17.27 20.00
CA SER A 396 33.53 -17.21 21.12
C SER A 396 32.88 -16.54 22.33
N GLN A 397 32.78 -17.26 23.45
CA GLN A 397 32.12 -16.75 24.65
C GLN A 397 32.88 -15.57 25.29
N PRO A 398 34.22 -15.58 25.44
CA PRO A 398 34.94 -14.41 25.96
C PRO A 398 34.71 -13.13 25.16
N HIS A 399 34.67 -13.22 23.82
CA HIS A 399 34.46 -12.07 22.95
C HIS A 399 33.06 -11.45 23.06
N PHE A 400 32.07 -12.23 23.49
CA PHE A 400 30.73 -11.72 23.80
C PHE A 400 30.58 -11.31 25.27
N ALA A 401 31.35 -11.89 26.18
CA ALA A 401 31.26 -11.62 27.61
C ALA A 401 31.86 -10.26 28.00
N LEU A 402 33.03 -9.89 27.47
CA LEU A 402 33.67 -8.63 27.86
C LEU A 402 32.84 -7.38 27.48
N PRO A 403 32.20 -7.31 26.29
CA PRO A 403 31.28 -6.22 25.98
C PRO A 403 30.10 -6.08 26.96
N ALA A 404 29.67 -7.17 27.61
CA ALA A 404 28.61 -7.08 28.64
C ALA A 404 29.08 -6.24 29.84
N VAL A 405 30.37 -6.29 30.19
CA VAL A 405 30.97 -5.49 31.28
C VAL A 405 31.06 -4.02 30.88
N LEU A 406 31.49 -3.72 29.65
CA LEU A 406 31.47 -2.35 29.12
C LEU A 406 30.05 -1.77 29.11
N ALA A 407 29.10 -2.55 28.58
CA ALA A 407 27.70 -2.15 28.51
C ALA A 407 27.12 -1.87 29.91
N ALA A 408 27.42 -2.71 30.90
CA ALA A 408 26.91 -2.52 32.25
C ALA A 408 27.40 -1.24 32.94
N ALA A 409 28.53 -0.69 32.49
CA ALA A 409 29.09 0.58 32.98
C ALA A 409 28.51 1.83 32.29
N ASP A 410 27.63 1.69 31.29
CA ASP A 410 27.06 2.83 30.56
C ASP A 410 26.34 3.81 31.50
N PRO A 411 26.47 5.15 31.36
CA PRO A 411 25.84 6.11 32.26
C PRO A 411 24.30 6.10 32.22
N ASP A 412 23.65 5.65 31.15
CA ASP A 412 22.20 5.44 31.10
C ASP A 412 21.87 4.04 31.65
N PRO A 413 21.20 3.92 32.82
CA PRO A 413 20.89 2.63 33.42
C PRO A 413 20.05 1.71 32.51
N LEU A 414 19.12 2.27 31.73
CA LEU A 414 18.26 1.48 30.84
C LEU A 414 19.08 0.91 29.67
N LYS A 415 19.95 1.73 29.07
CA LYS A 415 20.89 1.29 28.05
C LYS A 415 21.81 0.21 28.60
N ALA A 416 22.38 0.42 29.80
CA ALA A 416 23.26 -0.53 30.46
C ALA A 416 22.60 -1.90 30.63
N ALA A 417 21.36 -1.94 31.12
CA ALA A 417 20.61 -3.17 31.31
C ALA A 417 20.35 -3.90 29.97
N LEU A 418 19.80 -3.20 28.98
CA LEU A 418 19.42 -3.78 27.69
C LEU A 418 20.65 -4.33 26.94
N ASP A 419 21.73 -3.55 26.91
CA ASP A 419 22.95 -3.92 26.20
C ASP A 419 23.69 -5.06 26.93
N ALA A 420 23.81 -5.01 28.26
CA ALA A 420 24.47 -6.07 29.02
C ALA A 420 23.72 -7.41 28.89
N VAL A 421 22.39 -7.39 28.98
CA VAL A 421 21.56 -8.60 28.79
C VAL A 421 21.70 -9.13 27.36
N TRP A 422 21.70 -8.27 26.35
CA TRP A 422 21.89 -8.71 24.96
C TRP A 422 23.24 -9.43 24.74
N HIS A 423 24.33 -8.88 25.27
CA HIS A 423 25.65 -9.52 25.19
C HIS A 423 25.70 -10.84 25.99
N ALA A 424 25.05 -10.89 27.15
CA ALA A 424 24.94 -12.09 27.96
C ALA A 424 24.14 -13.19 27.24
N VAL A 425 23.04 -12.86 26.55
CA VAL A 425 22.31 -13.79 25.67
C VAL A 425 23.22 -14.37 24.59
N GLY A 426 24.03 -13.53 23.93
CA GLY A 426 25.03 -13.99 22.95
C GLY A 426 26.07 -14.92 23.56
N THR A 427 26.51 -14.65 24.78
CA THR A 427 27.50 -15.46 25.53
C THR A 427 26.94 -16.82 25.95
N TYR A 428 25.66 -16.87 26.37
CA TYR A 428 24.97 -18.12 26.70
C TYR A 428 24.61 -18.94 25.46
N GLY A 429 24.52 -18.29 24.29
CA GLY A 429 24.20 -18.97 23.04
C GLY A 429 22.84 -19.66 23.14
N VAL A 430 22.74 -20.91 22.71
CA VAL A 430 21.49 -21.71 22.82
C VAL A 430 20.94 -21.88 24.25
N HIS A 431 21.74 -21.62 25.28
CA HIS A 431 21.34 -21.71 26.69
C HIS A 431 20.78 -20.39 27.26
N TYR A 432 20.56 -19.37 26.41
CA TYR A 432 20.04 -18.07 26.86
C TYR A 432 18.71 -18.11 27.63
N PRO A 433 17.78 -19.09 27.47
CA PRO A 433 16.55 -19.09 28.25
C PRO A 433 16.78 -19.14 29.77
N GLU A 434 17.82 -19.85 30.23
CA GLU A 434 18.20 -19.95 31.64
C GLU A 434 18.61 -18.58 32.22
N LEU A 435 19.41 -17.83 31.45
CA LEU A 435 19.80 -16.46 31.79
C LEU A 435 18.59 -15.53 31.85
N LEU A 436 17.69 -15.59 30.87
CA LEU A 436 16.54 -14.69 30.81
C LEU A 436 15.56 -14.93 31.96
N GLU A 437 15.39 -16.18 32.40
CA GLU A 437 14.59 -16.50 33.59
C GLU A 437 15.17 -15.84 34.84
N GLU A 438 16.48 -15.96 35.06
CA GLU A 438 17.15 -15.33 36.20
C GLU A 438 17.07 -13.80 36.16
N VAL A 439 17.29 -13.20 34.97
CA VAL A 439 17.19 -11.75 34.77
C VAL A 439 15.76 -11.26 35.04
N ARG A 440 14.72 -12.01 34.64
CA ARG A 440 13.33 -11.66 34.95
C ARG A 440 13.07 -11.67 36.46
N SER A 441 13.60 -12.65 37.19
CA SER A 441 13.47 -12.69 38.65
C SER A 441 14.11 -11.48 39.32
N CYS A 442 15.23 -10.98 38.78
CA CYS A 442 15.88 -9.77 39.28
C CYS A 442 15.13 -8.48 38.87
N ALA A 443 14.50 -8.47 37.69
CA ALA A 443 13.76 -7.32 37.18
C ALA A 443 12.33 -7.21 37.75
N ALA A 444 11.81 -8.27 38.37
CA ALA A 444 10.50 -8.27 38.99
C ALA A 444 10.45 -7.30 40.20
N PRO A 445 9.37 -6.55 40.39
CA PRO A 445 9.21 -5.71 41.57
C PRO A 445 9.25 -6.58 42.83
N THR A 446 10.02 -6.17 43.83
CA THR A 446 9.95 -6.74 45.17
C THR A 446 8.58 -6.40 45.76
N GLU A 447 7.78 -7.41 46.13
CA GLU A 447 6.45 -7.23 46.75
C GLU A 447 6.50 -6.40 48.04
#